data_AF-G4ZF14-F1
#
_entry.id   AF-G4ZF14-F1
#
_cell.length_a   1.000
_cell.length_b   1.000
_cell.length_c   1.000
_cell.angle_alpha   90.00
_cell.angle_beta   90.00
_cell.angle_gamma   90.00
#
_symmetry.space_group_name_H-M   'P 1'
#
loop_
_entity.id
_entity.type
_entity.pdbx_description
1 polymer ?
#
loop_
_entity_poly.entity_id
_entity_poly.type
_entity_poly.pdbx_seq_one_letter_code
_entity_poly.pdbx_strand_id
1 'polypeptide(L)'
;MKVSTQQKEPATIGTTKQASNTTMGRAKGTADIPEETRQAIALFLAERSVGGRLKRGAASAAASRFGCCRQQATKIFMQKLLSLPKPRRGRPPASTSTVLIAQRVARIAATPHRRWQTLGALAHATNIPKTTLLRYISKKLVQRVTVRVKPTLSEDHKWKRLAYALAHVERPIGNSINMRK
;
A
#
# COMPACT_ATOMS: atom_id res chain seq x y z
N MET A 1 51.20 -60.20 29.66
CA MET A 1 50.76 -60.39 31.06
C MET A 1 50.40 -59.02 31.63
N LYS A 2 49.18 -58.88 32.18
CA LYS A 2 48.70 -57.97 33.26
C LYS A 2 49.45 -56.64 33.46
N VAL A 3 48.86 -55.45 33.59
CA VAL A 3 47.56 -55.02 34.13
C VAL A 3 47.55 -53.47 34.10
N SER A 4 46.35 -52.88 34.18
CA SER A 4 46.05 -51.53 34.71
C SER A 4 46.41 -50.31 33.86
N THR A 5 45.37 -49.62 33.37
CA THR A 5 45.26 -48.19 33.63
C THR A 5 43.80 -47.78 33.87
N GLN A 6 43.49 -47.72 35.17
CA GLN A 6 42.67 -46.76 35.89
C GLN A 6 41.29 -46.33 35.34
N GLN A 7 40.27 -46.79 36.06
CA GLN A 7 39.01 -46.08 36.26
C GLN A 7 39.26 -44.81 37.09
N LYS A 8 38.65 -43.69 36.69
CA LYS A 8 38.54 -42.47 37.50
C LYS A 8 37.16 -41.83 37.29
N GLU A 9 36.30 -41.98 38.27
CA GLU A 9 35.20 -41.06 38.63
C GLU A 9 35.18 -41.00 40.18
N PRO A 10 34.54 -40.04 40.88
CA PRO A 10 33.66 -38.94 40.44
C PRO A 10 33.96 -37.56 41.11
N ALA A 11 33.33 -36.47 40.63
CA ALA A 11 33.21 -35.23 41.40
C ALA A 11 31.87 -34.51 41.15
N THR A 12 30.98 -34.71 42.13
CA THR A 12 29.90 -33.86 42.68
C THR A 12 29.50 -32.56 41.97
N ILE A 13 28.32 -32.61 41.34
CA ILE A 13 27.11 -31.78 41.52
C ILE A 13 27.34 -30.35 42.06
N GLY A 14 27.31 -29.37 41.15
CA GLY A 14 26.94 -27.98 41.43
C GLY A 14 25.66 -27.63 40.67
N THR A 15 24.51 -27.78 41.33
CA THR A 15 23.19 -27.47 40.78
C THR A 15 22.93 -25.96 40.85
N THR A 16 23.30 -25.21 39.81
CA THR A 16 22.82 -23.84 39.65
C THR A 16 21.50 -23.87 38.87
N LYS A 17 20.37 -23.88 39.58
CA LYS A 17 19.04 -23.66 39.02
C LYS A 17 18.98 -22.25 38.41
N GLN A 18 19.27 -22.11 37.12
CA GLN A 18 18.82 -20.96 36.37
C GLN A 18 17.34 -21.18 36.05
N ALA A 19 16.48 -20.48 36.77
CA ALA A 19 15.08 -20.35 36.45
C ALA A 19 14.95 -19.66 35.08
N SER A 20 14.81 -20.45 34.01
CA SER A 20 14.34 -19.93 32.73
C SER A 20 12.86 -19.62 32.86
N ASN A 21 12.56 -18.36 33.22
CA ASN A 21 11.25 -17.78 33.00
C ASN A 21 11.01 -17.69 31.48
N THR A 22 10.61 -18.82 30.89
CA THR A 22 10.16 -18.90 29.51
C THR A 22 8.81 -18.20 29.44
N THR A 23 8.85 -16.91 29.14
CA THR A 23 7.69 -16.17 28.61
C THR A 23 7.09 -17.00 27.49
N MET A 24 5.87 -17.51 27.69
CA MET A 24 5.12 -18.26 26.68
C MET A 24 4.77 -17.32 25.52
N GLY A 25 5.73 -17.11 24.63
CA GLY A 25 5.54 -16.41 23.38
C GLY A 25 4.51 -17.17 22.55
N ARG A 26 3.47 -16.47 22.12
CA ARG A 26 2.47 -16.99 21.19
C ARG A 26 3.18 -17.63 19.99
N ALA A 27 2.94 -18.92 19.75
CA ALA A 27 3.54 -19.64 18.65
C ALA A 27 3.29 -18.86 17.34
N LYS A 28 4.37 -18.43 16.68
CA LYS A 28 4.28 -17.91 15.31
C LYS A 28 3.63 -19.01 14.47
N GLY A 29 2.56 -18.67 13.75
CA GLY A 29 1.94 -19.61 12.81
C GLY A 29 3.02 -20.21 11.92
N THR A 30 2.89 -21.50 11.63
CA THR A 30 3.84 -22.24 10.79
C THR A 30 4.12 -21.46 9.52
N ALA A 31 5.40 -21.28 9.19
CA ALA A 31 5.81 -20.56 8.01
C ALA A 31 5.11 -21.16 6.78
N ASP A 32 4.57 -20.29 5.94
CA ASP A 32 3.86 -20.71 4.73
C ASP A 32 4.86 -21.44 3.81
N ILE A 33 4.44 -22.55 3.17
CA ILE A 33 5.33 -23.35 2.31
C ILE A 33 5.90 -22.44 1.21
N PRO A 34 7.24 -22.38 1.00
CA PRO A 34 7.84 -21.55 -0.03
C PRO A 34 7.36 -21.95 -1.44
N GLU A 35 7.32 -20.99 -2.35
CA GLU A 35 6.72 -21.18 -3.68
C GLU A 35 7.42 -22.28 -4.49
N GLU A 36 8.74 -22.35 -4.40
CA GLU A 36 9.57 -23.41 -5.02
C GLU A 36 9.14 -24.80 -4.56
N THR A 37 8.94 -25.00 -3.26
CA THR A 37 8.46 -26.27 -2.71
C THR A 37 7.03 -26.59 -3.16
N ARG A 38 6.15 -25.59 -3.32
CA ARG A 38 4.81 -25.83 -3.88
C ARG A 38 4.86 -26.27 -5.33
N GLN A 39 5.75 -25.70 -6.13
CA GLN A 39 5.95 -26.11 -7.53
C GLN A 39 6.47 -27.55 -7.59
N ALA A 40 7.44 -27.91 -6.75
CA ALA A 40 7.96 -29.28 -6.65
C ALA A 40 6.87 -30.29 -6.25
N ILE A 41 6.02 -29.95 -5.27
CA ILE A 41 4.86 -30.77 -4.88
C ILE A 41 3.89 -30.94 -6.05
N ALA A 42 3.60 -29.85 -6.77
CA ALA A 42 2.67 -29.88 -7.89
C ALA A 42 3.17 -30.76 -9.04
N LEU A 43 4.46 -30.65 -9.41
CA LEU A 43 5.08 -31.49 -10.44
C LEU A 43 5.07 -32.97 -10.04
N PHE A 44 5.48 -33.27 -8.80
CA PHE A 44 5.49 -34.63 -8.26
C PHE A 44 4.11 -35.30 -8.28
N LEU A 45 3.06 -34.50 -8.03
CA LEU A 45 1.67 -34.96 -8.07
C LEU A 45 1.12 -35.06 -9.51
N ALA A 46 1.56 -34.18 -10.41
CA ALA A 46 1.19 -34.21 -11.82
C ALA A 46 1.68 -35.51 -12.50
N GLU A 47 2.92 -35.91 -12.25
CA GLU A 47 3.49 -37.20 -12.69
C GLU A 47 2.67 -38.41 -12.24
N ARG A 48 2.01 -38.30 -11.09
CA ARG A 48 1.23 -39.38 -10.45
C ARG A 48 -0.28 -39.19 -10.60
N SER A 49 -0.69 -38.30 -11.50
CA SER A 49 -2.09 -38.06 -11.84
C SER A 49 -2.47 -38.71 -13.17
N VAL A 50 -3.71 -39.16 -13.28
CA VAL A 50 -4.30 -39.69 -14.53
C VAL A 50 -5.65 -39.03 -14.71
N GLY A 51 -5.87 -38.40 -15.86
CA GLY A 51 -7.13 -37.70 -16.17
C GLY A 51 -7.48 -36.58 -15.17
N GLY A 52 -6.48 -35.86 -14.65
CA GLY A 52 -6.70 -34.79 -13.65
C GLY A 52 -7.02 -35.31 -12.23
N ARG A 53 -6.97 -36.62 -12.00
CA ARG A 53 -7.20 -37.24 -10.69
C ARG A 53 -5.90 -37.82 -10.13
N LEU A 54 -5.66 -37.61 -8.84
CA LEU A 54 -4.51 -38.21 -8.15
C LEU A 54 -4.75 -39.70 -7.96
N LYS A 55 -3.73 -40.52 -8.25
CA LYS A 55 -3.74 -41.94 -7.88
C LYS A 55 -3.87 -42.09 -6.37
N ARG A 56 -4.48 -43.20 -5.92
CA ARG A 56 -4.61 -43.53 -4.49
C ARG A 56 -3.22 -43.49 -3.84
N GLY A 57 -3.11 -42.82 -2.69
CA GLY A 57 -1.86 -42.71 -1.94
C GLY A 57 -0.86 -41.65 -2.47
N ALA A 58 -1.05 -41.08 -3.67
CA ALA A 58 -0.11 -40.09 -4.22
C ALA A 58 0.04 -38.84 -3.34
N ALA A 59 -1.07 -38.35 -2.78
CA ALA A 59 -1.06 -37.23 -1.83
C ALA A 59 -0.37 -37.58 -0.50
N SER A 60 -0.42 -38.85 -0.08
CA SER A 60 0.29 -39.32 1.11
C SER A 60 1.79 -39.44 0.86
N ALA A 61 2.19 -39.92 -0.32
CA ALA A 61 3.58 -39.98 -0.73
C ALA A 61 4.20 -38.58 -0.85
N ALA A 62 3.45 -37.61 -1.38
CA ALA A 62 3.88 -36.21 -1.42
C ALA A 62 4.00 -35.60 -0.01
N ALA A 63 3.04 -35.90 0.87
CA ALA A 63 3.08 -35.48 2.27
C ALA A 63 4.36 -35.94 2.98
N SER A 64 4.70 -37.23 2.85
CA SER A 64 5.92 -37.79 3.43
C SER A 64 7.19 -37.21 2.83
N ARG A 65 7.22 -36.96 1.51
CA ARG A 65 8.41 -36.44 0.80
C ARG A 65 8.71 -34.97 1.10
N PHE A 66 7.67 -34.14 1.20
CA PHE A 66 7.81 -32.69 1.32
C PHE A 66 7.47 -32.15 2.72
N GLY A 67 7.20 -33.01 3.69
CA GLY A 67 6.91 -32.62 5.07
C GLY A 67 5.63 -31.78 5.22
N CYS A 68 4.63 -32.01 4.36
CA CYS A 68 3.35 -31.30 4.37
C CYS A 68 2.19 -32.24 4.71
N CYS A 69 1.03 -31.70 5.11
CA CYS A 69 -0.12 -32.57 5.37
C CYS A 69 -0.79 -33.01 4.05
N ARG A 70 -1.41 -34.21 4.04
CA ARG A 70 -2.10 -34.78 2.87
C ARG A 70 -3.07 -33.78 2.22
N GLN A 71 -3.83 -33.06 3.05
CA GLN A 71 -4.82 -32.08 2.59
C GLN A 71 -4.16 -30.88 1.88
N GLN A 72 -2.98 -30.44 2.33
CA GLN A 72 -2.24 -29.33 1.75
C GLN A 72 -1.67 -29.72 0.38
N ALA A 73 -1.13 -30.92 0.25
CA ALA A 73 -0.69 -31.48 -1.04
C ALA A 73 -1.84 -31.54 -2.06
N THR A 74 -3.03 -32.01 -1.64
CA THR A 74 -4.23 -32.02 -2.50
C THR A 74 -4.67 -30.61 -2.90
N LYS A 75 -4.68 -29.64 -1.97
CA LYS A 75 -5.02 -28.24 -2.27
C LYS A 75 -4.06 -27.62 -3.29
N ILE A 76 -2.76 -27.86 -3.15
CA ILE A 76 -1.73 -27.36 -4.07
C ILE A 76 -1.97 -27.93 -5.48
N PHE A 77 -2.24 -29.22 -5.60
CA PHE A 77 -2.54 -29.86 -6.89
C PHE A 77 -3.78 -29.26 -7.56
N MET A 78 -4.87 -29.08 -6.80
CA MET A 78 -6.10 -28.48 -7.34
C MET A 78 -5.91 -27.02 -7.76
N GLN A 79 -5.13 -26.23 -7.00
CA GLN A 79 -4.78 -24.86 -7.40
C GLN A 79 -4.01 -24.83 -8.72
N LYS A 80 -3.06 -25.76 -8.93
CA LYS A 80 -2.28 -25.85 -10.16
C LYS A 80 -3.15 -26.31 -11.35
N LEU A 81 -3.98 -27.33 -11.17
CA LEU A 81 -4.87 -27.84 -12.23
C LEU A 81 -5.83 -26.77 -12.73
N LEU A 82 -6.38 -25.97 -11.83
CA LEU A 82 -7.30 -24.89 -12.19
C LEU A 82 -6.57 -23.63 -12.67
N SER A 83 -5.23 -23.65 -12.78
CA SER A 83 -4.38 -22.48 -13.04
C SER A 83 -4.69 -21.29 -12.13
N LEU A 84 -5.24 -21.56 -10.94
CA LEU A 84 -5.70 -20.51 -10.04
C LEU A 84 -4.48 -19.88 -9.35
N PRO A 85 -4.33 -18.54 -9.42
CA PRO A 85 -3.36 -17.88 -8.57
C PRO A 85 -3.69 -18.16 -7.11
N LYS A 86 -2.66 -18.20 -6.25
CA LYS A 86 -2.85 -18.35 -4.81
C LYS A 86 -3.93 -17.34 -4.35
N PRO A 87 -4.97 -17.76 -3.62
CA PRO A 87 -6.00 -16.84 -3.15
C PRO A 87 -5.31 -15.76 -2.33
N ARG A 88 -5.41 -14.50 -2.79
CA ARG A 88 -4.91 -13.34 -2.06
C ARG A 88 -5.73 -13.20 -0.79
N ARG A 89 -5.15 -13.58 0.34
CA ARG A 89 -5.74 -13.32 1.66
C ARG A 89 -5.46 -11.86 2.03
N GLY A 90 -6.51 -11.13 2.39
CA GLY A 90 -6.38 -9.75 2.89
C GLY A 90 -7.36 -8.77 2.25
N ARG A 91 -7.24 -7.51 2.67
CA ARG A 91 -8.01 -6.39 2.11
C ARG A 91 -7.68 -6.28 0.61
N PRO A 92 -8.67 -6.19 -0.29
CA PRO A 92 -8.39 -5.95 -1.70
C PRO A 92 -7.53 -4.69 -1.83
N PRO A 93 -6.50 -4.70 -2.70
CA PRO A 93 -5.67 -3.53 -2.89
C PRO A 93 -6.57 -2.37 -3.32
N ALA A 94 -6.39 -1.19 -2.71
CA ALA A 94 -7.14 -0.02 -3.08
C ALA A 94 -6.97 0.21 -4.59
N SER A 95 -8.07 0.15 -5.37
CA SER A 95 -8.10 0.20 -6.83
C SER A 95 -6.88 0.90 -7.44
N THR A 96 -5.88 0.12 -7.83
CA THR A 96 -4.63 0.58 -8.41
C THR A 96 -4.78 0.91 -9.90
N SER A 97 -5.99 0.76 -10.47
CA SER A 97 -6.23 1.08 -11.87
C SER A 97 -5.90 2.55 -12.14
N THR A 98 -4.74 2.76 -12.77
CA THR A 98 -4.23 4.08 -13.18
C THR A 98 -5.24 4.79 -14.05
N VAL A 99 -5.95 4.05 -14.91
CA VAL A 99 -7.02 4.55 -15.78
C VAL A 99 -8.16 5.15 -14.97
N LEU A 100 -8.66 4.44 -13.94
CA LEU A 100 -9.74 4.95 -13.09
C LEU A 100 -9.31 6.18 -12.28
N ILE A 101 -8.05 6.22 -11.85
CA ILE A 101 -7.50 7.39 -11.14
C ILE A 101 -7.41 8.58 -12.10
N ALA A 102 -6.89 8.39 -13.30
CA ALA A 102 -6.78 9.43 -14.32
C ALA A 102 -8.17 9.98 -14.70
N GLN A 103 -9.16 9.12 -14.94
CA GLN A 103 -10.53 9.54 -15.21
C GLN A 103 -11.11 10.38 -14.06
N ARG A 104 -10.87 9.97 -12.81
CA ARG A 104 -11.32 10.73 -11.64
C ARG A 104 -10.64 12.09 -11.53
N VAL A 105 -9.33 12.15 -11.78
CA VAL A 105 -8.58 13.41 -11.80
C VAL A 105 -9.07 14.31 -12.93
N ALA A 106 -9.37 13.77 -14.11
CA ALA A 106 -9.95 14.53 -15.22
C ALA A 106 -11.33 15.11 -14.85
N ARG A 107 -12.20 14.33 -14.19
CA ARG A 107 -13.48 14.84 -13.66
C ARG A 107 -13.28 15.93 -12.62
N ILE A 108 -12.29 15.76 -11.74
CA ILE A 108 -11.91 16.79 -10.79
C ILE A 108 -11.48 18.03 -11.56
N ALA A 109 -10.65 17.95 -12.59
CA ALA A 109 -10.19 19.12 -13.35
C ALA A 109 -11.29 19.81 -14.17
N ALA A 110 -12.25 19.06 -14.73
CA ALA A 110 -13.31 19.58 -15.59
C ALA A 110 -14.42 20.34 -14.83
N THR A 111 -14.51 20.16 -13.52
CA THR A 111 -15.56 20.79 -12.71
C THR A 111 -15.27 22.31 -12.54
N PRO A 112 -16.26 23.21 -12.46
CA PRO A 112 -15.98 24.63 -12.26
C PRO A 112 -15.53 24.94 -10.82
N HIS A 113 -14.61 25.89 -10.65
CA HIS A 113 -14.04 26.28 -9.35
C HIS A 113 -15.08 26.64 -8.28
N ARG A 114 -16.21 27.23 -8.69
CA ARG A 114 -17.34 27.57 -7.78
C ARG A 114 -17.87 26.35 -7.03
N ARG A 115 -17.78 25.15 -7.61
CA ARG A 115 -18.24 23.88 -7.01
C ARG A 115 -17.16 23.21 -6.14
N TRP A 116 -15.97 23.81 -5.99
CA TRP A 116 -14.83 23.23 -5.27
C TRP A 116 -14.51 23.90 -3.93
N GLN A 117 -15.31 24.87 -3.51
CA GLN A 117 -15.03 25.68 -2.32
C GLN A 117 -14.82 24.83 -1.06
N THR A 118 -15.58 23.74 -0.92
CA THR A 118 -15.40 22.76 0.15
C THR A 118 -15.15 21.38 -0.43
N LEU A 119 -14.42 20.56 0.33
CA LEU A 119 -14.18 19.18 -0.08
C LEU A 119 -15.47 18.35 -0.19
N GLY A 120 -16.50 18.70 0.58
CA GLY A 120 -17.84 18.11 0.47
C GLY A 120 -18.53 18.50 -0.84
N ALA A 121 -18.51 19.79 -1.20
CA ALA A 121 -19.07 20.26 -2.47
C ALA A 121 -18.37 19.60 -3.68
N LEU A 122 -17.03 19.50 -3.63
CA LEU A 122 -16.26 18.80 -4.66
C LEU A 122 -16.64 17.32 -4.75
N ALA A 123 -16.84 16.65 -3.60
CA ALA A 123 -17.24 15.24 -3.55
C ALA A 123 -18.60 15.02 -4.23
N HIS A 124 -19.59 15.85 -3.92
CA HIS A 124 -20.91 15.80 -4.54
C HIS A 124 -20.85 16.13 -6.03
N ALA A 125 -20.09 17.16 -6.43
CA ALA A 125 -20.00 17.58 -7.83
C ALA A 125 -19.29 16.56 -8.73
N THR A 126 -18.27 15.86 -8.23
CA THR A 126 -17.47 14.89 -9.00
C THR A 126 -17.93 13.44 -8.82
N ASN A 127 -18.88 13.20 -7.91
CA ASN A 127 -19.32 11.88 -7.47
C ASN A 127 -18.15 11.01 -6.99
N ILE A 128 -17.22 11.62 -6.23
CA ILE A 128 -16.05 10.96 -5.64
C ILE A 128 -16.13 11.11 -4.12
N PRO A 129 -15.98 10.02 -3.33
CA PRO A 129 -16.02 10.11 -1.88
C PRO A 129 -14.96 11.06 -1.30
N LYS A 130 -15.35 11.85 -0.29
CA LYS A 130 -14.47 12.81 0.43
C LYS A 130 -13.14 12.19 0.86
N THR A 131 -13.17 10.96 1.38
CA THR A 131 -11.98 10.20 1.80
C THR A 131 -11.02 9.89 0.64
N THR A 132 -11.56 9.66 -0.56
CA THR A 132 -10.75 9.44 -1.76
C THR A 132 -10.10 10.73 -2.24
N LEU A 133 -10.81 11.85 -2.18
CA LEU A 133 -10.26 13.17 -2.48
C LEU A 133 -9.14 13.56 -1.50
N LEU A 134 -9.34 13.35 -0.19
CA LEU A 134 -8.28 13.54 0.81
C LEU A 134 -7.03 12.71 0.46
N ARG A 135 -7.22 11.44 0.12
CA ARG A 135 -6.11 10.56 -0.28
C ARG A 135 -5.40 11.06 -1.53
N TYR A 136 -6.11 11.59 -2.53
CA TYR A 136 -5.51 12.17 -3.73
C TYR A 136 -4.69 13.43 -3.39
N ILE A 137 -5.16 14.25 -2.45
CA ILE A 137 -4.41 15.41 -1.93
C ILE A 137 -3.15 14.95 -1.21
N SER A 138 -3.24 13.99 -0.28
CA SER A 138 -2.09 13.44 0.44
C SER A 138 -1.05 12.80 -0.50
N LYS A 139 -1.51 12.18 -1.59
CA LYS A 139 -0.64 11.60 -2.63
C LYS A 139 -0.16 12.62 -3.68
N LYS A 140 -0.48 13.90 -3.53
CA LYS A 140 -0.12 14.99 -4.45
C LYS A 140 -0.62 14.80 -5.90
N LEU A 141 -1.68 14.01 -6.10
CA LEU A 141 -2.33 13.85 -7.41
C LEU A 141 -3.21 15.07 -7.75
N VAL A 142 -3.73 15.72 -6.72
CA VAL A 142 -4.48 16.98 -6.80
C VAL A 142 -3.96 17.87 -5.68
N GLN A 143 -3.75 19.15 -5.94
CA GLN A 143 -3.29 20.09 -4.92
C GLN A 143 -4.41 21.04 -4.50
N ARG A 144 -4.51 21.29 -3.20
CA ARG A 144 -5.35 22.37 -2.68
C ARG A 144 -4.57 23.67 -2.82
N VAL A 145 -5.05 24.55 -3.68
CA VAL A 145 -4.52 25.92 -3.79
C VAL A 145 -5.43 26.85 -3.01
N THR A 146 -4.87 27.50 -1.99
CA THR A 146 -5.54 28.59 -1.28
C THR A 146 -4.90 29.89 -1.70
N VAL A 147 -5.61 30.66 -2.50
CA VAL A 147 -5.18 32.03 -2.84
C VAL A 147 -5.74 32.96 -1.78
N ARG A 148 -4.86 33.71 -1.10
CA ARG A 148 -5.31 34.84 -0.29
C ARG A 148 -5.73 35.92 -1.27
N VAL A 149 -7.04 36.14 -1.41
CA VAL A 149 -7.56 37.26 -2.19
C VAL A 149 -6.95 38.52 -1.58
N LYS A 150 -6.28 39.34 -2.40
CA LYS A 150 -5.82 40.66 -1.93
C LYS A 150 -7.04 41.39 -1.36
N PRO A 151 -6.88 42.16 -0.27
CA PRO A 151 -8.00 42.92 0.27
C PRO A 151 -8.66 43.70 -0.86
N THR A 152 -9.99 43.69 -0.88
CA THR A 152 -10.77 44.43 -1.86
C THR A 152 -10.29 45.87 -1.87
N LEU A 153 -9.86 46.34 -3.03
CA LEU A 153 -9.44 47.73 -3.16
C LEU A 153 -10.69 48.59 -3.01
N SER A 154 -10.77 49.31 -1.89
CA SER A 154 -11.64 50.48 -1.77
C SER A 154 -11.40 51.40 -2.96
N GLU A 155 -12.41 52.16 -3.36
CA GLU A 155 -12.29 53.18 -4.40
C GLU A 155 -11.10 54.11 -4.12
N ASP A 156 -10.88 54.50 -2.85
CA ASP A 156 -9.73 55.33 -2.43
C ASP A 156 -8.39 54.69 -2.76
N HIS A 157 -8.27 53.36 -2.58
CA HIS A 157 -7.05 52.63 -2.91
C HIS A 157 -6.84 52.52 -4.42
N LYS A 158 -7.92 52.47 -5.21
CA LYS A 158 -7.83 52.50 -6.68
C LYS A 158 -7.34 53.86 -7.14
N TRP A 159 -7.91 54.95 -6.61
CA TRP A 159 -7.48 56.32 -6.90
C TRP A 159 -6.01 56.57 -6.57
N LYS A 160 -5.56 56.18 -5.37
CA LYS A 160 -4.14 56.33 -4.97
C LYS A 160 -3.18 55.58 -5.89
N ARG A 161 -3.56 54.37 -6.32
CA ARG A 161 -2.74 53.57 -7.25
C ARG A 161 -2.72 54.17 -8.65
N LEU A 162 -3.85 54.69 -9.12
CA LEU A 162 -3.95 55.35 -10.42
C LEU A 162 -3.11 56.64 -10.43
N ALA A 163 -3.21 57.45 -9.38
CA ALA A 163 -2.38 58.65 -9.21
C ALA A 163 -0.88 58.30 -9.19
N TYR A 164 -0.48 57.25 -8.46
CA TYR A 164 0.89 56.76 -8.44
C TYR A 164 1.36 56.32 -9.83
N ALA A 165 0.56 55.54 -10.56
CA ALA A 165 0.90 55.10 -11.91
C ALA A 165 1.06 56.29 -12.87
N LEU A 166 0.13 57.26 -12.84
CA LEU A 166 0.19 58.45 -13.70
C LEU A 166 1.39 59.35 -13.41
N ALA A 167 1.89 59.37 -12.17
CA ALA A 167 3.08 60.13 -11.80
C ALA A 167 4.39 59.56 -12.39
N HIS A 168 4.41 58.28 -12.77
CA HIS A 168 5.59 57.59 -13.32
C HIS A 168 5.51 57.38 -14.83
N VAL A 169 4.49 57.92 -15.50
CA VAL A 169 4.39 57.92 -16.96
C VAL A 169 4.92 59.25 -17.47
N GLU A 170 6.04 59.22 -18.21
CA GLU A 170 6.51 60.38 -18.95
C GLU A 170 5.49 60.72 -20.04
N ARG A 171 4.88 61.89 -19.90
CA ARG A 171 3.93 62.41 -20.89
C ARG A 171 4.71 63.26 -21.89
N PRO A 172 4.50 63.11 -23.20
CA PRO A 172 5.05 64.05 -24.17
C PRO A 172 4.54 65.46 -23.81
N ILE A 173 5.48 66.41 -23.77
CA ILE A 173 5.31 67.78 -23.30
C ILE A 173 4.12 68.42 -24.04
N GLY A 174 2.99 68.60 -23.36
CA GLY A 174 1.79 69.22 -23.94
C GLY A 174 0.44 68.90 -23.27
N ASN A 175 0.30 67.75 -22.58
CA ASN A 175 -0.99 67.36 -21.98
C ASN A 175 -1.04 67.54 -20.44
N SER A 176 -1.15 68.79 -19.99
CA SER A 176 -1.44 69.14 -18.59
C SER A 176 -2.96 69.20 -18.36
N ILE A 177 -3.56 68.09 -17.96
CA ILE A 177 -4.95 68.09 -17.46
C ILE A 177 -4.91 68.46 -15.97
N ASN A 178 -5.42 69.65 -15.67
CA ASN A 178 -5.49 70.22 -14.33
C ASN A 178 -6.59 69.50 -13.52
N MET A 179 -6.24 68.38 -12.87
CA MET A 179 -7.17 67.66 -12.00
C MET A 179 -7.22 68.30 -10.60
N ARG A 180 -7.98 69.39 -10.46
CA ARG A 180 -8.44 69.92 -9.17
C ARG A 180 -9.95 70.15 -9.18
N LYS A 181 -10.71 69.15 -8.71
CA LYS A 181 -11.66 69.22 -7.58
C LYS A 181 -12.36 67.88 -7.42
#